data_AF-A0A5C7XLF5-F1
#
_entry.id   AF-A0A5C7XLF5-F1
#
_cell.length_a   1.000
_cell.length_b   1.000
_cell.length_c   1.000
_cell.angle_alpha   90.00
_cell.angle_beta   90.00
_cell.angle_gamma   90.00
#
_symmetry.space_group_name_H-M   'P 1'
#
loop_
_entity.id
_entity.type
_entity.pdbx_description
1 polymer ?
#
loop_
_entity_poly.entity_id
_entity_poly.type
_entity_poly.pdbx_seq_one_letter_code
_entity_poly.pdbx_strand_id
1 'polypeptide(L)'
;MKKALTIGAVIAIAAAAAVGVYLWRNGQDVTLPISADGQRALESDPAKIAARRKQYVEQYRQLWRVDDVAAVRDKAKAGNPIAQRRLYEIYEYCLGMRTRGASTLPLLSQMSRLDPALAAMLKELGEEHRTLCGREGVGSEATGQARAFWMRESAKRGDLVSEMRVFVGEAKKPLTPDALKDFIHRTALSGDPAAMMEIASLLPALDGDWPDQATLPAVKGELAGHAWIIAACRAGMDCARGSRLMTTACIRMMNCMRPNYESLLYTDMIPPARRPQVEAIIALIQGTLLRPDLKS
;
A
#
# COMPACT_ATOMS: atom_id res chain seq x y z
N MET A 1 50.02 -8.37 0.68
CA MET A 1 48.72 -7.70 0.88
C MET A 1 47.85 -7.57 -0.39
N LYS A 2 48.35 -7.74 -1.62
CA LYS A 2 47.55 -7.64 -2.87
C LYS A 2 46.63 -8.85 -3.20
N LYS A 3 46.90 -10.04 -2.65
CA LYS A 3 46.11 -11.27 -2.93
C LYS A 3 44.78 -11.36 -2.16
N ALA A 4 44.66 -10.66 -1.02
CA ALA A 4 43.43 -10.67 -0.21
C ALA A 4 42.33 -9.78 -0.83
N LEU A 5 42.71 -8.67 -1.49
CA LEU A 5 41.76 -7.78 -2.15
C LEU A 5 41.12 -8.39 -3.40
N THR A 6 41.85 -9.25 -4.11
CA THR A 6 41.38 -9.87 -5.36
C THR A 6 40.36 -10.98 -5.09
N ILE A 7 40.50 -11.73 -3.99
CA ILE A 7 39.55 -12.80 -3.62
C ILE A 7 38.23 -12.20 -3.12
N GLY A 8 38.26 -11.11 -2.35
CA GLY A 8 37.05 -10.42 -1.88
C GLY A 8 36.20 -9.84 -3.02
N ALA A 9 36.84 -9.28 -4.05
CA ALA A 9 36.16 -8.73 -5.22
C ALA A 9 35.49 -9.82 -6.09
N VAL A 10 36.14 -10.98 -6.25
CA VAL A 10 35.59 -12.09 -7.04
C VAL A 10 34.37 -12.73 -6.35
N ILE A 11 34.38 -12.85 -5.01
CA ILE A 11 33.25 -13.39 -4.25
C ILE A 11 32.04 -12.42 -4.30
N ALA A 12 32.26 -11.11 -4.22
CA ALA A 12 31.19 -10.11 -4.31
C ALA A 12 30.53 -10.09 -5.70
N ILE A 13 31.32 -10.23 -6.77
CA ILE A 13 30.79 -10.30 -8.15
C ILE A 13 30.03 -11.62 -8.36
N ALA A 14 30.51 -12.73 -7.82
CA ALA A 14 29.82 -14.02 -7.90
C ALA A 14 28.47 -14.01 -7.14
N ALA A 15 28.39 -13.35 -5.98
CA ALA A 15 27.14 -13.21 -5.22
C ALA A 15 26.14 -12.29 -5.96
N ALA A 16 26.59 -11.17 -6.53
CA ALA A 16 25.74 -10.29 -7.32
C ALA A 16 25.24 -10.96 -8.61
N ALA A 17 26.08 -11.75 -9.27
CA ALA A 17 25.71 -12.53 -10.45
C ALA A 17 24.73 -13.66 -10.11
N ALA A 18 24.91 -14.35 -8.98
CA ALA A 18 23.99 -15.39 -8.52
C ALA A 18 22.60 -14.81 -8.18
N VAL A 19 22.55 -13.63 -7.54
CA VAL A 19 21.30 -12.90 -7.31
C VAL A 19 20.68 -12.45 -8.65
N GLY A 20 21.48 -11.91 -9.58
CA GLY A 20 21.00 -11.50 -10.90
C GLY A 20 20.41 -12.66 -11.73
N VAL A 21 21.06 -13.83 -11.73
CA VAL A 21 20.59 -15.04 -12.42
C VAL A 21 19.36 -15.63 -11.73
N TYR A 22 19.30 -15.63 -10.39
CA TYR A 22 18.11 -16.05 -9.65
C TYR A 22 16.91 -15.13 -9.93
N LEU A 23 17.12 -13.81 -9.98
CA LEU A 23 16.11 -12.81 -10.33
C LEU A 23 15.63 -12.92 -11.77
N TRP A 24 16.51 -13.29 -12.71
CA TRP A 24 16.17 -13.48 -14.12
C TRP A 24 15.39 -14.79 -14.36
N ARG A 25 15.80 -15.90 -13.74
CA ARG A 25 15.14 -17.20 -13.88
C ARG A 25 13.72 -17.22 -13.30
N ASN A 26 13.47 -16.47 -12.23
CA ASN A 26 12.15 -16.36 -11.59
C ASN A 26 11.26 -15.25 -12.18
N GLY A 27 11.68 -14.62 -13.28
CA GLY A 27 10.98 -13.53 -13.96
C GLY A 27 9.99 -13.96 -15.04
N GLN A 28 9.81 -15.27 -15.30
CA GLN A 28 8.83 -15.75 -16.28
C GLN A 28 7.41 -15.80 -15.67
N ASP A 29 6.45 -15.36 -16.49
CA ASP A 29 4.99 -15.32 -16.32
C ASP A 29 4.49 -15.53 -14.89
N VAL A 30 4.19 -14.41 -14.21
CA VAL A 30 3.35 -14.46 -13.01
C VAL A 30 1.94 -14.85 -13.45
N THR A 31 1.70 -16.15 -13.58
CA THR A 31 0.36 -16.69 -13.45
C THR A 31 0.02 -16.45 -11.98
N LEU A 32 -0.64 -15.34 -11.68
CA LEU A 32 -1.27 -15.18 -10.38
C LEU A 32 -2.21 -16.38 -10.26
N PRO A 33 -2.03 -17.26 -9.27
CA PRO A 33 -3.08 -18.21 -8.99
C PRO A 33 -4.25 -17.35 -8.54
N ILE A 34 -5.22 -17.13 -9.43
CA ILE A 34 -6.61 -17.10 -8.99
C ILE A 34 -6.76 -18.47 -8.35
N SER A 35 -6.49 -18.54 -7.05
CA SER A 35 -6.18 -19.81 -6.40
C SER A 35 -7.39 -20.72 -6.53
N ALA A 36 -7.34 -21.65 -7.48
CA ALA A 36 -8.26 -22.78 -7.54
C ALA A 36 -8.11 -23.64 -6.27
N ASP A 37 -6.93 -23.62 -5.63
CA ASP A 37 -6.63 -24.34 -4.38
C ASP A 37 -6.72 -23.46 -3.11
N GLY A 38 -7.35 -22.29 -3.19
CA GLY A 38 -7.38 -21.28 -2.13
C GLY A 38 -8.74 -21.06 -1.46
N GLN A 39 -9.78 -21.81 -1.84
CA GLN A 39 -11.02 -21.89 -1.07
C GLN A 39 -10.78 -22.73 0.20
N ARG A 40 -9.85 -22.32 1.07
CA ARG A 40 -10.14 -22.46 2.50
C ARG A 40 -11.46 -21.73 2.65
N ALA A 41 -12.52 -22.42 3.05
CA ALA A 41 -13.84 -21.82 3.30
C ALA A 41 -13.60 -20.50 4.03
N LEU A 42 -13.69 -19.40 3.29
CA LEU A 42 -13.32 -18.10 3.81
C LEU A 42 -14.47 -17.77 4.74
N GLU A 43 -14.18 -17.86 6.03
CA GLU A 43 -15.12 -17.64 7.11
C GLU A 43 -15.92 -16.36 6.87
N SER A 44 -17.24 -16.53 6.70
CA SER A 44 -18.17 -15.43 6.41
C SER A 44 -18.83 -14.85 7.66
N ASP A 45 -18.59 -15.44 8.84
CA ASP A 45 -19.12 -14.95 10.11
C ASP A 45 -18.57 -13.54 10.43
N PRO A 46 -19.43 -12.52 10.53
CA PRO A 46 -19.02 -11.15 10.81
C PRO A 46 -18.21 -10.98 12.11
N ALA A 47 -18.51 -11.76 13.16
CA ALA A 47 -17.80 -11.66 14.42
C ALA A 47 -16.36 -12.16 14.29
N LYS A 48 -16.15 -13.24 13.54
CA LYS A 48 -14.81 -13.78 13.27
C LYS A 48 -14.03 -12.89 12.30
N ILE A 49 -14.67 -12.28 11.31
CA ILE A 49 -14.04 -11.28 10.44
C ILE A 49 -13.58 -10.08 11.27
N ALA A 50 -14.42 -9.57 12.17
CA ALA A 50 -14.06 -8.47 13.06
C ALA A 50 -12.90 -8.82 14.01
N ALA A 51 -12.90 -10.03 14.58
CA ALA A 51 -11.81 -10.51 15.43
C ALA A 51 -10.49 -10.62 14.65
N ARG A 52 -10.54 -11.17 13.43
CA ARG A 52 -9.38 -11.28 12.53
C ARG A 52 -8.84 -9.90 12.15
N ARG A 53 -9.71 -8.94 11.84
CA ARG A 53 -9.32 -7.55 11.57
C ARG A 53 -8.56 -6.95 12.75
N LYS A 54 -9.08 -7.10 13.98
CA LYS A 54 -8.41 -6.61 15.19
C LYS A 54 -7.03 -7.25 15.36
N GLN A 55 -6.94 -8.56 15.18
CA GLN A 55 -5.68 -9.30 15.24
C GLN A 55 -4.70 -8.82 14.17
N TYR A 56 -5.16 -8.62 12.93
CA TYR A 56 -4.34 -8.12 11.83
C TYR A 56 -3.77 -6.74 12.13
N VAL A 57 -4.62 -5.80 12.54
CA VAL A 57 -4.20 -4.43 12.87
C VAL A 57 -3.15 -4.45 13.96
N GLU A 58 -3.38 -5.21 15.04
CA GLU A 58 -2.42 -5.31 16.15
C GLU A 58 -1.11 -5.98 15.70
N GLN A 59 -1.21 -7.10 15.00
CA GLN A 59 -0.05 -7.87 14.56
C GLN A 59 0.83 -7.10 13.58
N TYR A 60 0.27 -6.24 12.74
CA TYR A 60 1.02 -5.60 11.67
C TYR A 60 1.29 -4.12 11.90
N ARG A 61 0.70 -3.47 12.92
CA ARG A 61 0.87 -2.03 13.20
C ARG A 61 2.33 -1.57 13.14
N GLN A 62 3.25 -2.30 13.77
CA GLN A 62 4.68 -1.94 13.76
C GLN A 62 5.34 -2.04 12.37
N LEU A 63 4.77 -2.81 11.43
CA LEU A 63 5.25 -2.83 10.06
C LEU A 63 4.83 -1.58 9.27
N TRP A 64 3.88 -0.78 9.73
CA TRP A 64 3.44 0.44 9.03
C TRP A 64 4.16 1.70 9.52
N ARG A 65 4.54 1.73 10.80
CA ARG A 65 5.35 2.77 11.45
C ARG A 65 6.76 2.26 11.74
N VAL A 66 7.44 1.77 10.70
CA VAL A 66 8.67 0.99 10.84
C VAL A 66 9.79 1.82 11.47
N ASP A 67 10.19 1.42 12.67
CA ASP A 67 11.40 1.90 13.33
C ASP A 67 12.63 1.00 13.06
N ASP A 68 12.41 -0.20 12.50
CA ASP A 68 13.47 -1.18 12.19
C ASP A 68 13.27 -1.83 10.80
N VAL A 69 13.98 -1.30 9.80
CA VAL A 69 13.97 -1.81 8.43
C VAL A 69 14.66 -3.17 8.32
N ALA A 70 15.63 -3.47 9.18
CA ALA A 70 16.34 -4.76 9.16
C ALA A 70 15.39 -5.90 9.54
N ALA A 71 14.57 -5.70 10.59
CA ALA A 71 13.54 -6.67 10.96
C ALA A 71 12.51 -6.92 9.86
N VAL A 72 12.10 -5.87 9.12
CA VAL A 72 11.24 -6.02 7.93
C VAL A 72 11.93 -6.86 6.87
N ARG A 73 13.20 -6.57 6.57
CA ARG A 73 14.00 -7.29 5.58
C ARG A 73 14.15 -8.77 5.94
N ASP A 74 14.41 -9.09 7.20
CA ASP A 74 14.60 -10.48 7.64
C ASP A 74 13.31 -11.28 7.56
N LYS A 75 12.17 -10.70 7.97
CA LYS A 75 10.85 -11.31 7.79
C LYS A 75 10.49 -11.49 6.31
N ALA A 76 10.84 -10.52 5.47
CA ALA A 76 10.60 -10.60 4.02
C ALA A 76 11.41 -11.74 3.39
N LYS A 77 12.69 -11.89 3.77
CA LYS A 77 13.56 -13.00 3.36
C LYS A 77 13.07 -14.35 3.87
N ALA A 78 12.49 -14.40 5.07
CA ALA A 78 11.86 -15.59 5.63
C ALA A 78 10.52 -15.96 4.95
N GLY A 79 10.07 -15.16 3.96
CA GLY A 79 8.87 -15.46 3.19
C GLY A 79 7.57 -14.93 3.81
N ASN A 80 7.63 -13.99 4.75
CA ASN A 80 6.43 -13.34 5.27
C ASN A 80 5.86 -12.38 4.20
N PRO A 81 4.64 -12.62 3.68
CA PRO A 81 4.10 -11.84 2.57
C PRO A 81 3.88 -10.36 2.93
N ILE A 82 3.38 -10.07 4.14
CA ILE A 82 3.16 -8.68 4.58
C ILE A 82 4.48 -7.90 4.71
N ALA A 83 5.55 -8.55 5.20
CA ALA A 83 6.87 -7.93 5.26
C ALA A 83 7.47 -7.70 3.87
N GLN A 84 7.23 -8.61 2.91
CA GLN A 84 7.62 -8.42 1.51
C GLN A 84 6.88 -7.25 0.87
N ARG A 85 5.55 -7.15 1.04
CA ARG A 85 4.78 -5.96 0.67
C ARG A 85 5.37 -4.70 1.31
N ARG A 86 5.68 -4.75 2.60
CA ARG A 86 6.21 -3.57 3.29
C ARG A 86 7.55 -3.14 2.71
N LEU A 87 8.43 -4.08 2.39
CA LEU A 87 9.70 -3.77 1.75
C LEU A 87 9.50 -3.16 0.36
N TYR A 88 8.54 -3.66 -0.43
CA TYR A 88 8.09 -3.02 -1.65
C TYR A 88 7.68 -1.55 -1.42
N GLU A 89 6.87 -1.27 -0.40
CA GLU A 89 6.38 0.09 -0.12
C GLU A 89 7.48 1.04 0.31
N ILE A 90 8.46 0.55 1.10
CA ILE A 90 9.64 1.33 1.47
C ILE A 90 10.45 1.67 0.21
N TYR A 91 10.64 0.71 -0.70
CA TYR A 91 11.38 0.93 -1.93
C TYR A 91 10.64 1.93 -2.83
N GLU A 92 9.32 1.82 -2.94
CA GLU A 92 8.47 2.77 -3.67
C GLU A 92 8.60 4.18 -3.09
N TYR A 93 8.53 4.32 -1.77
CA TYR A 93 8.70 5.59 -1.07
C TYR A 93 10.07 6.23 -1.38
N CYS A 94 11.16 5.48 -1.23
CA CYS A 94 12.51 5.99 -1.47
C CYS A 94 12.74 6.38 -2.94
N LEU A 95 12.23 5.59 -3.89
CA LEU A 95 12.28 5.93 -5.32
C LEU A 95 11.44 7.15 -5.67
N GLY A 96 10.26 7.26 -5.06
CA GLY A 96 9.36 8.40 -5.23
C GLY A 96 9.98 9.70 -4.72
N MET A 97 10.63 9.66 -3.56
CA MET A 97 11.34 10.81 -2.99
C MET A 97 12.50 11.29 -3.87
N ARG A 98 13.23 10.35 -4.49
CA ARG A 98 14.31 10.68 -5.43
C ARG A 98 13.85 11.38 -6.70
N THR A 99 12.68 11.05 -7.21
CA THR A 99 12.24 11.45 -8.56
C THR A 99 11.17 12.55 -8.54
N ARG A 100 10.11 12.37 -7.74
CA ARG A 100 8.97 13.30 -7.66
C ARG A 100 8.91 14.08 -6.34
N GLY A 101 9.38 13.52 -5.23
CA GLY A 101 9.45 14.24 -3.96
C GLY A 101 10.48 15.38 -3.99
N ALA A 102 11.56 15.19 -4.73
CA ALA A 102 12.61 16.20 -4.92
C ALA A 102 12.09 17.54 -5.45
N SER A 103 11.01 17.58 -6.23
CA SER A 103 10.46 18.85 -6.75
C SER A 103 9.65 19.63 -5.72
N THR A 104 8.97 18.97 -4.78
CA THR A 104 8.08 19.65 -3.81
C THR A 104 8.80 20.02 -2.51
N LEU A 105 9.81 19.24 -2.11
CA LEU A 105 10.57 19.48 -0.87
C LEU A 105 11.20 20.88 -0.75
N PRO A 106 11.79 21.48 -1.81
CA PRO A 106 12.33 22.83 -1.71
C PRO A 106 11.27 23.88 -1.34
N LEU A 107 10.06 23.75 -1.90
CA LEU A 107 8.96 24.66 -1.61
C LEU A 107 8.46 24.48 -0.17
N LEU A 108 8.27 23.23 0.26
CA LEU A 108 7.92 22.92 1.65
C LEU A 108 8.97 23.47 2.63
N SER A 109 10.25 23.34 2.32
CA SER A 109 11.35 23.89 3.13
C SER A 109 11.38 25.42 3.19
N GLN A 110 10.91 26.11 2.16
CA GLN A 110 10.74 27.57 2.21
C GLN A 110 9.57 27.94 3.12
N MET A 111 8.43 27.28 2.95
CA MET A 111 7.24 27.51 3.78
C MET A 111 7.49 27.23 5.25
N SER A 112 8.29 26.21 5.58
CA SER A 112 8.60 25.87 6.97
C SER A 112 9.39 26.95 7.71
N ARG A 113 9.99 27.92 7.01
CA ARG A 113 10.64 29.08 7.66
C ARG A 113 9.60 30.06 8.24
N LEU A 114 8.36 29.98 7.76
CA LEU A 114 7.26 30.87 8.13
C LEU A 114 6.29 30.21 9.13
N ASP A 115 6.27 28.88 9.20
CA ASP A 115 5.40 28.10 10.08
C ASP A 115 6.21 27.07 10.91
N PRO A 116 6.36 27.28 12.23
CA PRO A 116 7.08 26.35 13.11
C PRO A 116 6.48 24.94 13.16
N ALA A 117 5.16 24.80 13.01
CA ALA A 117 4.51 23.49 13.06
C ALA A 117 4.77 22.71 11.77
N LEU A 118 4.81 23.39 10.62
CA LEU A 118 5.28 22.81 9.36
C LEU A 118 6.76 22.41 9.45
N ALA A 119 7.61 23.21 10.11
CA ALA A 119 9.01 22.88 10.33
C ALA A 119 9.22 21.60 11.16
N ALA A 120 8.47 21.45 12.25
CA ALA A 120 8.52 20.23 13.06
C ALA A 120 8.12 18.99 12.24
N MET A 121 7.06 19.09 11.46
CA MET A 121 6.61 17.98 10.60
C MET A 121 7.63 17.63 9.52
N LEU A 122 8.27 18.63 8.86
CA LEU A 122 9.30 18.33 7.85
C LEU A 122 10.55 17.71 8.47
N LYS A 123 10.87 18.06 9.72
CA LYS A 123 11.95 17.41 10.46
C LYS A 123 11.64 15.94 10.70
N GLU A 124 10.43 15.61 11.18
CA GLU A 124 9.97 14.23 11.37
C GLU A 124 10.00 13.45 10.05
N LEU A 125 9.51 14.05 8.96
CA LEU A 125 9.57 13.45 7.62
C LEU A 125 11.01 13.19 7.16
N GLY A 126 11.93 14.11 7.44
CA GLY A 126 13.34 13.95 7.12
C GLY A 126 14.02 12.87 7.97
N GLU A 127 13.60 12.68 9.22
CA GLU A 127 14.01 11.57 10.08
C GLU A 127 13.50 10.24 9.54
N GLU A 128 12.21 10.13 9.22
CA GLU A 128 11.61 8.96 8.58
C GLU A 128 12.35 8.61 7.27
N HIS A 129 12.58 9.60 6.41
CA HIS A 129 13.32 9.39 5.16
C HIS A 129 14.72 8.84 5.40
N ARG A 130 15.45 9.35 6.39
CA ARG A 130 16.79 8.85 6.74
C ARG A 130 16.73 7.42 7.28
N THR A 131 15.76 7.10 8.13
CA THR A 131 15.57 5.74 8.67
C THR A 131 15.25 4.75 7.56
N LEU A 132 14.33 5.10 6.67
CA LEU A 132 13.86 4.19 5.62
C LEU A 132 14.85 4.08 4.45
N CYS A 133 15.38 5.21 3.98
CA CYS A 133 16.13 5.30 2.73
C CYS A 133 17.64 5.49 2.92
N GLY A 134 18.10 5.72 4.16
CA GLY A 134 19.52 5.80 4.49
C GLY A 134 20.24 4.45 4.40
N ARG A 135 21.53 4.46 4.75
CA ARG A 135 22.41 3.27 4.66
C ARG A 135 21.90 2.10 5.50
N GLU A 136 21.43 2.36 6.71
CA GLU A 136 20.89 1.34 7.63
C GLU A 136 19.46 0.90 7.24
N GLY A 137 18.78 1.70 6.41
CA GLY A 137 17.53 1.37 5.78
C GLY A 137 17.74 0.55 4.50
N VAL A 138 17.08 0.94 3.41
CA VAL A 138 17.21 0.27 2.11
C VAL A 138 18.31 0.84 1.23
N GLY A 139 18.82 2.04 1.56
CA GLY A 139 19.95 2.67 0.87
C GLY A 139 19.87 2.61 -0.65
N SER A 140 20.97 2.18 -1.28
CA SER A 140 21.06 1.99 -2.72
C SER A 140 20.37 0.73 -3.25
N GLU A 141 19.87 -0.16 -2.37
CA GLU A 141 19.10 -1.35 -2.77
C GLU A 141 17.73 -0.99 -3.36
N ALA A 142 17.20 0.20 -3.02
CA ALA A 142 15.97 0.74 -3.57
C ALA A 142 16.10 1.01 -5.08
N THR A 143 15.87 -0.03 -5.86
CA THR A 143 15.84 -0.01 -7.32
C THR A 143 14.44 -0.39 -7.82
N GLY A 144 14.10 0.01 -9.04
CA GLY A 144 12.83 -0.39 -9.66
C GLY A 144 12.67 -1.91 -9.77
N GLN A 145 13.77 -2.63 -10.02
CA GLN A 145 13.80 -4.09 -10.12
C GLN A 145 13.52 -4.74 -8.76
N ALA A 146 14.19 -4.29 -7.71
CA ALA A 146 14.01 -4.85 -6.38
C ALA A 146 12.63 -4.50 -5.79
N ARG A 147 12.09 -3.31 -6.10
CA ARG A 147 10.69 -2.97 -5.84
C ARG A 147 9.75 -3.99 -6.48
N ALA A 148 9.86 -4.21 -7.80
CA ALA A 148 9.00 -5.15 -8.51
C ALA A 148 9.17 -6.60 -8.02
N PHE A 149 10.39 -7.00 -7.65
CA PHE A 149 10.65 -8.32 -7.08
C PHE A 149 9.85 -8.56 -5.78
N TRP A 150 9.96 -7.67 -4.79
CA TRP A 150 9.28 -7.86 -3.51
C TRP A 150 7.76 -7.82 -3.64
N MET A 151 7.24 -7.01 -4.56
CA MET A 151 5.81 -6.98 -4.87
C MET A 151 5.31 -8.33 -5.41
N ARG A 152 6.02 -8.90 -6.38
CA ARG A 152 5.67 -10.20 -6.97
C ARG A 152 5.80 -11.35 -5.97
N GLU A 153 6.84 -11.37 -5.16
CA GLU A 153 7.01 -12.41 -4.13
C GLU A 153 5.90 -12.35 -3.07
N SER A 154 5.51 -11.15 -2.66
CA SER A 154 4.39 -10.91 -1.76
C SER A 154 3.07 -11.43 -2.36
N ALA A 155 2.79 -11.09 -3.61
CA ALA A 155 1.60 -11.54 -4.34
C ALA A 155 1.54 -13.08 -4.49
N LYS A 156 2.66 -13.72 -4.88
CA LYS A 156 2.77 -15.18 -5.01
C LYS A 156 2.48 -15.92 -3.69
N ARG A 157 2.64 -15.24 -2.55
CA ARG A 157 2.43 -15.79 -1.21
C ARG A 157 1.07 -15.42 -0.61
N GLY A 158 0.17 -14.84 -1.40
CA GLY A 158 -1.22 -14.60 -1.02
C GLY A 158 -1.48 -13.28 -0.30
N ASP A 159 -0.58 -12.29 -0.41
CA ASP A 159 -0.91 -10.93 0.03
C ASP A 159 -1.86 -10.26 -0.96
N LEU A 160 -3.11 -10.08 -0.55
CA LEU A 160 -4.18 -9.56 -1.39
C LEU A 160 -3.87 -8.17 -1.97
N VAL A 161 -3.26 -7.28 -1.19
CA VAL A 161 -2.85 -5.94 -1.67
C VAL A 161 -1.81 -6.05 -2.79
N SER A 162 -0.82 -6.93 -2.64
CA SER A 162 0.21 -7.13 -3.66
C SER A 162 -0.37 -7.81 -4.90
N GLU A 163 -1.30 -8.74 -4.75
CA GLU A 163 -2.02 -9.33 -5.89
C GLU A 163 -2.77 -8.26 -6.69
N MET A 164 -3.52 -7.38 -6.03
CA MET A 164 -4.23 -6.25 -6.65
C MET A 164 -3.27 -5.34 -7.41
N ARG A 165 -2.14 -4.97 -6.78
CA ARG A 165 -1.12 -4.13 -7.41
C ARG A 165 -0.46 -4.82 -8.60
N VAL A 166 -0.17 -6.13 -8.53
CA VAL A 166 0.45 -6.87 -9.64
C VAL A 166 -0.55 -6.97 -10.78
N PHE A 167 -1.82 -7.21 -10.47
CA PHE A 167 -2.88 -7.23 -11.46
C PHE A 167 -2.91 -5.90 -12.24
N VAL A 168 -3.01 -4.75 -11.59
CA VAL A 168 -3.08 -3.47 -12.33
C VAL A 168 -1.74 -3.03 -12.92
N GLY A 169 -0.64 -3.29 -12.22
CA GLY A 169 0.68 -2.79 -12.60
C GLY A 169 1.41 -3.64 -13.63
N GLU A 170 1.11 -4.93 -13.72
CA GLU A 170 1.80 -5.87 -14.61
C GLU A 170 0.86 -6.66 -15.53
N ALA A 171 -0.43 -6.84 -15.18
CA ALA A 171 -1.32 -7.50 -16.11
C ALA A 171 -1.51 -6.58 -17.33
N LYS A 172 -1.20 -7.11 -18.51
CA LYS A 172 -1.51 -6.48 -19.80
C LYS A 172 -3.01 -6.51 -20.12
N LYS A 173 -3.86 -6.62 -19.09
CA LYS A 173 -5.31 -6.79 -19.19
C LYS A 173 -5.99 -5.67 -18.41
N PRO A 174 -7.09 -5.11 -18.93
CA PRO A 174 -7.87 -4.13 -18.19
C PRO A 174 -8.48 -4.76 -16.93
N LEU A 175 -8.67 -3.95 -15.88
CA LEU A 175 -9.44 -4.35 -14.71
C LEU A 175 -10.92 -4.36 -15.07
N THR A 176 -11.49 -5.55 -15.21
CA THR A 176 -12.92 -5.72 -15.51
C THR A 176 -13.78 -5.59 -14.24
N PRO A 177 -15.10 -5.36 -14.39
CA PRO A 177 -16.02 -5.34 -13.25
C PRO A 177 -15.97 -6.64 -12.44
N ASP A 178 -15.89 -7.80 -13.09
CA ASP A 178 -15.83 -9.09 -12.40
C ASP A 178 -14.53 -9.29 -11.61
N ALA A 179 -13.39 -8.83 -12.15
CA ALA A 179 -12.12 -8.86 -11.42
C ALA A 179 -12.16 -7.94 -10.19
N LEU A 180 -12.73 -6.74 -10.31
CA LEU A 180 -12.90 -5.83 -9.17
C LEU A 180 -13.88 -6.40 -8.13
N LYS A 181 -14.99 -7.04 -8.55
CA LYS A 181 -15.91 -7.74 -7.64
C LYS A 181 -15.22 -8.84 -6.85
N ASP A 182 -14.39 -9.66 -7.51
CA ASP A 182 -13.60 -10.69 -6.83
C ASP A 182 -12.68 -10.08 -5.77
N PHE A 183 -11.95 -9.02 -6.12
CA PHE A 183 -11.10 -8.31 -5.16
C PHE A 183 -11.88 -7.71 -3.99
N ILE A 184 -13.05 -7.10 -4.22
CA ILE A 184 -13.92 -6.58 -3.16
C ILE A 184 -14.40 -7.71 -2.24
N HIS A 185 -14.86 -8.82 -2.83
CA HIS A 185 -15.33 -9.99 -2.08
C HIS A 185 -14.21 -10.61 -1.23
N ARG A 186 -13.03 -10.82 -1.80
CA ARG A 186 -11.85 -11.32 -1.08
C ARG A 186 -11.41 -10.35 0.02
N THR A 187 -11.52 -9.04 -0.23
CA THR A 187 -11.26 -8.01 0.78
C THR A 187 -12.22 -8.12 1.96
N ALA A 188 -13.53 -8.25 1.69
CA ALA A 188 -14.56 -8.43 2.71
C ALA A 188 -14.26 -9.63 3.61
N LEU A 189 -13.90 -10.77 3.00
CA LEU A 189 -13.57 -12.01 3.69
C LEU A 189 -12.24 -11.97 4.45
N SER A 190 -11.25 -11.25 3.93
CA SER A 190 -9.95 -11.10 4.60
C SER A 190 -10.05 -10.28 5.88
N GLY A 191 -10.97 -9.30 5.90
CA GLY A 191 -11.06 -8.28 6.94
C GLY A 191 -9.85 -7.34 7.00
N ASP A 192 -8.95 -7.37 6.01
CA ASP A 192 -7.71 -6.57 5.97
C ASP A 192 -8.01 -5.11 5.59
N PRO A 193 -7.79 -4.14 6.50
CA PRO A 193 -7.98 -2.72 6.20
C PRO A 193 -7.05 -2.19 5.10
N ALA A 194 -5.88 -2.79 4.91
CA ALA A 194 -4.98 -2.41 3.82
C ALA A 194 -5.54 -2.81 2.45
N ALA A 195 -6.17 -3.99 2.36
CA ALA A 195 -6.87 -4.43 1.15
C ALA A 195 -8.06 -3.52 0.83
N MET A 196 -8.82 -3.10 1.86
CA MET A 196 -9.90 -2.11 1.70
C MET A 196 -9.37 -0.79 1.13
N MET A 197 -8.23 -0.31 1.62
CA MET A 197 -7.62 0.91 1.12
C MET A 197 -7.13 0.73 -0.33
N GLU A 198 -6.58 -0.44 -0.68
CA GLU A 198 -6.07 -0.70 -2.01
C GLU A 198 -7.18 -0.72 -3.08
N ILE A 199 -8.42 -1.08 -2.74
CA ILE A 199 -9.55 -0.95 -3.68
C ILE A 199 -9.64 0.47 -4.26
N ALA A 200 -9.38 1.50 -3.46
CA ALA A 200 -9.39 2.89 -3.94
C ALA A 200 -8.36 3.15 -5.06
N SER A 201 -7.22 2.45 -5.06
CA SER A 201 -6.18 2.58 -6.09
C SER A 201 -6.56 1.88 -7.39
N LEU A 202 -7.45 0.88 -7.32
CA LEU A 202 -7.92 0.09 -8.45
C LEU A 202 -9.02 0.82 -9.25
N LEU A 203 -9.86 1.62 -8.59
CA LEU A 203 -11.03 2.23 -9.23
C LEU A 203 -10.71 3.03 -10.51
N PRO A 204 -9.62 3.83 -10.58
CA PRO A 204 -9.27 4.55 -11.81
C PRO A 204 -8.90 3.64 -12.98
N ALA A 205 -8.51 2.39 -12.72
CA ALA A 205 -8.16 1.41 -13.74
C ALA A 205 -9.35 0.53 -14.18
N LEU A 206 -10.52 0.68 -13.53
CA LEU A 206 -11.73 -0.05 -13.88
C LEU A 206 -12.18 0.32 -15.30
N ASP A 207 -12.23 -0.68 -16.16
CA ASP A 207 -12.73 -0.58 -17.51
C ASP A 207 -14.11 -1.23 -17.64
N GLY A 208 -14.96 -0.67 -18.51
CA GLY A 208 -16.33 -1.12 -18.73
C GLY A 208 -17.35 -0.63 -17.70
N ASP A 209 -18.59 -1.12 -17.86
CA ASP A 209 -19.73 -0.71 -17.04
C ASP A 209 -19.92 -1.60 -15.83
N TRP A 210 -20.10 -0.95 -14.68
CA TRP A 210 -20.41 -1.67 -13.46
C TRP A 210 -21.88 -2.11 -13.50
N PRO A 211 -22.17 -3.42 -13.37
CA PRO A 211 -23.50 -3.95 -13.65
C PRO A 211 -24.51 -3.65 -12.54
N ASP A 212 -24.08 -3.45 -11.29
CA ASP A 212 -24.97 -3.19 -10.15
C ASP A 212 -25.08 -1.69 -9.85
N GLN A 213 -26.20 -1.09 -10.28
CA GLN A 213 -26.46 0.33 -10.08
C GLN A 213 -26.58 0.73 -8.60
N ALA A 214 -26.94 -0.18 -7.70
CA ALA A 214 -27.03 0.12 -6.27
C ALA A 214 -25.65 0.33 -5.64
N THR A 215 -24.63 -0.40 -6.13
CA THR A 215 -23.25 -0.29 -5.65
C THR A 215 -22.34 0.59 -6.51
N LEU A 216 -22.83 1.06 -7.66
CA LEU A 216 -22.10 1.93 -8.59
C LEU A 216 -21.40 3.13 -7.91
N PRO A 217 -22.03 3.87 -6.96
CA PRO A 217 -21.37 5.01 -6.31
C PRO A 217 -20.12 4.64 -5.49
N ALA A 218 -19.97 3.38 -5.10
CA ALA A 218 -18.82 2.90 -4.37
C ALA A 218 -17.64 2.51 -5.27
N VAL A 219 -17.82 2.43 -6.59
CA VAL A 219 -16.77 1.99 -7.53
C VAL A 219 -16.51 2.98 -8.67
N LYS A 220 -17.47 3.83 -9.02
CA LYS A 220 -17.31 4.92 -9.99
C LYS A 220 -17.59 6.28 -9.35
N GLY A 221 -16.95 7.31 -9.91
CA GLY A 221 -17.08 8.70 -9.48
C GLY A 221 -15.95 9.16 -8.57
N GLU A 222 -15.79 10.47 -8.48
CA GLU A 222 -14.66 11.12 -7.79
C GLU A 222 -14.63 10.89 -6.27
N LEU A 223 -15.78 10.57 -5.65
CA LEU A 223 -15.87 10.33 -4.20
C LEU A 223 -15.62 8.88 -3.80
N ALA A 224 -15.70 7.94 -4.74
CA ALA A 224 -15.61 6.51 -4.45
C ALA A 224 -14.27 6.15 -3.78
N GLY A 225 -13.16 6.62 -4.35
CA GLY A 225 -11.82 6.39 -3.78
C GLY A 225 -11.66 6.96 -2.37
N HIS A 226 -12.18 8.16 -2.13
CA HIS A 226 -12.17 8.78 -0.80
C HIS A 226 -12.98 7.99 0.22
N ALA A 227 -14.16 7.50 -0.17
CA ALA A 227 -15.01 6.69 0.68
C ALA A 227 -14.34 5.36 1.07
N TRP A 228 -13.67 4.67 0.13
CA TRP A 228 -12.88 3.46 0.42
C TRP A 228 -11.73 3.72 1.38
N ILE A 229 -10.99 4.82 1.19
CA ILE A 229 -9.90 5.21 2.10
C ILE A 229 -10.45 5.44 3.51
N ILE A 230 -11.53 6.22 3.67
CA ILE A 230 -12.14 6.44 4.99
C ILE A 230 -12.67 5.13 5.60
N ALA A 231 -13.32 4.29 4.80
CA ALA A 231 -13.80 2.99 5.26
C ALA A 231 -12.65 2.13 5.82
N ALA A 232 -11.49 2.12 5.14
CA ALA A 232 -10.27 1.47 5.61
C ALA A 232 -9.72 2.11 6.90
N CYS A 233 -9.67 3.44 6.99
CA CYS A 233 -9.24 4.15 8.19
C CYS A 233 -10.11 3.78 9.40
N ARG A 234 -11.44 3.79 9.22
CA ARG A 234 -12.41 3.38 10.25
C ARG A 234 -12.32 1.88 10.58
N ALA A 235 -11.81 1.07 9.66
CA ALA A 235 -11.49 -0.33 9.89
C ALA A 235 -10.14 -0.57 10.61
N GLY A 236 -9.39 0.50 10.94
CA GLY A 236 -8.14 0.41 11.71
C GLY A 236 -6.87 0.53 10.88
N MET A 237 -6.97 0.88 9.60
CA MET A 237 -5.81 1.30 8.82
C MET A 237 -5.23 2.59 9.38
N ASP A 238 -3.90 2.69 9.45
CA ASP A 238 -3.25 3.91 9.95
C ASP A 238 -3.37 5.05 8.93
N CYS A 239 -4.25 5.99 9.23
CA CYS A 239 -4.51 7.19 8.44
C CYS A 239 -4.19 8.47 9.18
N ALA A 240 -3.51 8.37 10.33
CA ALA A 240 -3.13 9.52 11.13
C ALA A 240 -1.89 10.21 10.54
N ARG A 241 -1.55 11.39 11.07
CA ARG A 241 -0.26 12.04 10.81
C ARG A 241 0.90 11.06 11.05
N GLY A 242 1.91 11.11 10.18
CA GLY A 242 3.05 10.18 10.18
C GLY A 242 2.75 8.82 9.55
N SER A 243 1.50 8.52 9.19
CA SER A 243 1.21 7.36 8.34
C SER A 243 1.73 7.57 6.92
N ARG A 244 2.00 6.47 6.21
CA ARG A 244 2.37 6.50 4.77
C ARG A 244 1.39 7.33 3.92
N LEU A 245 0.09 7.21 4.20
CA LEU A 245 -0.97 7.94 3.50
C LEU A 245 -0.80 9.45 3.70
N MET A 246 -0.67 9.90 4.95
CA MET A 246 -0.53 11.32 5.26
C MET A 246 0.84 11.88 4.85
N THR A 247 1.91 11.08 4.93
CA THR A 247 3.22 11.42 4.38
C THR A 247 3.14 11.65 2.87
N THR A 248 2.42 10.79 2.14
CA THR A 248 2.20 10.95 0.69
C THR A 248 1.37 12.19 0.39
N ALA A 249 0.29 12.44 1.15
CA ALA A 249 -0.52 13.66 1.01
C ALA A 249 0.30 14.93 1.25
N CYS A 250 1.17 14.93 2.26
CA CYS A 250 2.07 16.04 2.53
C CYS A 250 3.03 16.31 1.37
N ILE A 251 3.76 15.28 0.91
CA ILE A 251 4.78 15.46 -0.12
C ILE A 251 4.17 15.79 -1.49
N ARG A 252 3.02 15.18 -1.83
CA ARG A 252 2.44 15.31 -3.18
C ARG A 252 1.40 16.41 -3.30
N MET A 253 0.65 16.68 -2.24
CA MET A 253 -0.45 17.65 -2.25
C MET A 253 -0.13 18.90 -1.40
N MET A 254 1.06 18.97 -0.80
CA MET A 254 1.48 20.02 0.13
C MET A 254 0.58 20.16 1.37
N ASN A 255 -0.19 19.11 1.68
CA ASN A 255 -1.12 19.13 2.79
C ASN A 255 -0.60 18.27 3.95
N CYS A 256 0.08 18.94 4.87
CA CYS A 256 0.81 18.29 5.94
C CYS A 256 0.21 18.53 7.33
N MET A 257 -0.74 19.48 7.44
CA MET A 257 -1.17 20.02 8.73
C MET A 257 -2.38 19.31 9.32
N ARG A 258 -3.05 18.44 8.56
CA ARG A 258 -4.22 17.72 9.03
C ARG A 258 -3.83 16.52 9.89
N PRO A 259 -4.58 16.25 10.99
CA PRO A 259 -4.23 15.18 11.93
C PRO A 259 -4.47 13.77 11.35
N ASN A 260 -5.35 13.64 10.36
CA ASN A 260 -5.66 12.38 9.68
C ASN A 260 -6.31 12.65 8.32
N TYR A 261 -6.46 11.59 7.52
CA TYR A 261 -7.03 11.68 6.18
C TYR A 261 -8.49 12.15 6.14
N GLU A 262 -9.31 11.77 7.12
CA GLU A 262 -10.72 12.18 7.14
C GLU A 262 -10.86 13.69 7.37
N SER A 263 -10.04 14.25 8.26
CA SER A 263 -9.95 15.71 8.47
C SER A 263 -9.39 16.42 7.24
N LEU A 264 -8.43 15.81 6.54
CA LEU A 264 -7.91 16.31 5.28
C LEU A 264 -9.01 16.39 4.21
N LEU A 265 -9.75 15.30 4.02
CA LEU A 265 -10.82 15.24 3.02
C LEU A 265 -11.86 16.34 3.27
N TYR A 266 -12.43 16.35 4.47
CA TYR A 266 -13.58 17.20 4.78
C TYR A 266 -13.25 18.68 5.01
N THR A 267 -11.98 19.02 5.18
CA THR A 267 -11.58 20.43 5.33
C THR A 267 -11.03 21.01 4.03
N ASP A 268 -10.26 20.23 3.27
CA ASP A 268 -9.42 20.80 2.21
C ASP A 268 -9.73 20.25 0.81
N MET A 269 -10.24 19.03 0.70
CA MET A 269 -10.35 18.35 -0.60
C MET A 269 -11.77 18.41 -1.18
N ILE A 270 -12.81 18.48 -0.35
CA ILE A 270 -14.19 18.56 -0.81
C ILE A 270 -14.97 19.68 -0.12
N PRO A 271 -15.98 20.27 -0.81
CA PRO A 271 -16.91 21.19 -0.18
C PRO A 271 -17.71 20.52 0.96
N PRO A 272 -18.05 21.23 2.05
CA PRO A 272 -18.83 20.66 3.17
C PRO A 272 -20.15 20.01 2.74
N ALA A 273 -20.81 20.55 1.72
CA ALA A 273 -22.06 20.02 1.16
C ALA A 273 -21.95 18.60 0.59
N ARG A 274 -20.73 18.13 0.27
CA ARG A 274 -20.49 16.79 -0.26
C ARG A 274 -20.24 15.73 0.82
N ARG A 275 -20.04 16.14 2.08
CA ARG A 275 -19.83 15.19 3.19
C ARG A 275 -20.95 14.15 3.31
N PRO A 276 -22.25 14.49 3.23
CA PRO A 276 -23.31 13.48 3.29
C PRO A 276 -23.22 12.45 2.16
N GLN A 277 -22.76 12.83 0.97
CA GLN A 277 -22.58 11.92 -0.16
C GLN A 277 -21.46 10.91 0.14
N VAL A 278 -20.33 11.38 0.69
CA VAL A 278 -19.22 10.50 1.08
C VAL A 278 -19.67 9.53 2.18
N GLU A 279 -20.37 10.01 3.20
CA GLU A 279 -20.89 9.15 4.28
C GLU A 279 -21.88 8.09 3.77
N ALA A 280 -22.73 8.44 2.80
CA ALA A 280 -23.63 7.49 2.16
C ALA A 280 -22.87 6.39 1.39
N ILE A 281 -21.80 6.76 0.67
CA ILE A 281 -20.95 5.78 -0.02
C ILE A 281 -20.19 4.90 0.99
N ILE A 282 -19.70 5.46 2.10
CA ILE A 282 -19.07 4.67 3.17
C ILE A 282 -20.06 3.66 3.76
N ALA A 283 -21.29 4.09 4.03
CA ALA A 283 -22.34 3.20 4.54
C ALA A 283 -22.66 2.07 3.56
N LEU A 284 -22.69 2.35 2.26
CA LEU A 284 -22.85 1.35 1.20
C LEU A 284 -21.68 0.36 1.16
N ILE A 285 -20.43 0.84 1.25
CA ILE A 285 -19.24 -0.01 1.31
C ILE A 285 -19.30 -0.95 2.53
N GLN A 286 -19.56 -0.40 3.72
CA GLN A 286 -19.54 -1.15 4.98
C GLN A 286 -20.78 -2.04 5.18
N GLY A 287 -21.93 -1.61 4.66
CA GLY A 287 -23.23 -2.25 4.82
C GLY A 287 -23.53 -3.31 3.75
N THR A 288 -22.93 -3.20 2.57
CA THR A 288 -23.22 -4.07 1.43
C THR A 288 -21.97 -4.77 0.92
N LEU A 289 -20.96 -4.02 0.47
CA LEU A 289 -19.80 -4.60 -0.22
C LEU A 289 -18.85 -5.38 0.70
N LEU A 290 -18.75 -4.98 1.97
CA LEU A 290 -17.90 -5.63 2.97
C LEU A 290 -18.66 -6.61 3.88
N ARG A 291 -19.89 -6.98 3.51
CA ARG A 291 -20.76 -7.93 4.22
C ARG A 291 -20.97 -9.19 3.38
N PRO A 292 -20.09 -10.20 3.49
CA PRO A 292 -20.17 -11.41 2.67
C PRO A 292 -21.38 -12.30 3.02
N ASP A 293 -22.04 -12.03 4.15
CA ASP A 293 -23.25 -12.69 4.65
C ASP A 293 -24.54 -12.22 3.97
N LEU A 294 -24.53 -11.01 3.40
CA LEU A 294 -25.65 -10.44 2.68
C LEU A 294 -25.50 -10.75 1.19
N LYS A 295 -25.75 -12.01 0.80
CA LYS A 295 -25.99 -12.29 -0.62
C LYS A 295 -27.27 -11.58 -1.05
N SER A 296 -27.16 -10.66 -2.02
CA SER A 296 -28.28 -10.21 -2.85
C SER A 296 -28.57 -11.24 -3.94
#